data_AF-A0A6G8PT51-F1
#
_entry.id   AF-A0A6G8PT51-F1
#
_cell.length_a   1.000
_cell.length_b   1.000
_cell.length_c   1.000
_cell.angle_alpha   90.00
_cell.angle_beta   90.00
_cell.angle_gamma   90.00
#
_symmetry.space_group_name_H-M   'P 1'
#
loop_
_entity.id
_entity.type
_entity.pdbx_description
1 polymer ?
#
loop_
_entity_poly.entity_id
_entity_poly.type
_entity_poly.pdbx_seq_one_letter_code
_entity_poly.pdbx_strand_id
1 'polypeptide(L)'
;MDRRKKILVNSNEAATEKELWKAATEHGARVFPKVRVADALNVQSSGLSDEEYGYALRAHFDFVVADKRSLPLFAVEFDGSHHENDSKTISRDELKRSLCDKLGLPLLRVDADYLRRGVGRFSLLGWFAEVWFMQEAFYAAQEDGSVPLDEPFFYSNILGFGYMDGGRLVAIDNLEPEEQVRLLMEHQGQMIVHRPYDPFLPYRAFIVRSYKKGACQRPVPDEVAVTEPRGYEVALAVLPVAPDRVIVGRSRVRSFMFPPVSSRELAVELSVVDAARKLKLYGEGKHRAYSSRHADLLRARVARSKKR
;
A
#
# COMPACT_ATOMS: atom_id res chain seq x y z
N MET A 1 -19.53 37.88 18.23
CA MET A 1 -19.82 36.82 17.24
C MET A 1 -18.66 35.83 17.28
N ASP A 2 -18.91 34.55 17.56
CA ASP A 2 -17.85 33.55 17.58
C ASP A 2 -17.34 33.30 16.14
N ARG A 3 -16.04 33.47 15.91
CA ARG A 3 -15.37 33.34 14.60
C ARG A 3 -14.51 32.07 14.49
N ARG A 4 -14.52 31.19 15.49
CA ARG A 4 -13.73 29.95 15.49
C ARG A 4 -14.32 28.94 14.50
N LYS A 5 -13.46 28.21 13.78
CA LYS A 5 -13.90 27.07 12.95
C LYS A 5 -14.32 25.93 13.86
N LYS A 6 -15.45 25.29 13.54
CA LYS A 6 -16.02 24.20 14.34
C LYS A 6 -15.25 22.87 14.19
N ILE A 7 -14.52 22.70 13.10
CA ILE A 7 -13.78 21.48 12.76
C ILE A 7 -12.40 21.89 12.29
N LEU A 8 -11.37 21.35 12.93
CA LEU A 8 -9.96 21.55 12.55
C LEU A 8 -9.43 20.41 11.67
N VAL A 9 -9.96 19.19 11.86
CA VAL A 9 -9.56 17.96 11.18
C VAL A 9 -10.81 17.20 10.78
N ASN A 10 -10.89 16.70 9.54
CA ASN A 10 -12.04 15.91 9.10
C ASN A 10 -11.95 14.45 9.60
N SER A 11 -13.05 13.70 9.55
CA SER A 11 -13.10 12.33 10.10
C SER A 11 -12.11 11.37 9.44
N ASN A 12 -11.84 11.55 8.15
CA ASN A 12 -10.90 10.71 7.42
C ASN A 12 -9.46 11.09 7.76
N GLU A 13 -9.13 12.38 7.84
CA GLU A 13 -7.81 12.85 8.31
C GLU A 13 -7.53 12.33 9.73
N ALA A 14 -8.51 12.41 10.64
CA ALA A 14 -8.35 11.88 12.00
C ALA A 14 -8.14 10.35 12.02
N ALA A 15 -8.80 9.61 11.12
CA ALA A 15 -8.60 8.18 10.98
C ALA A 15 -7.24 7.83 10.35
N THR A 16 -6.79 8.59 9.35
CA THR A 16 -5.45 8.50 8.75
C THR A 16 -4.37 8.73 9.80
N GLU A 17 -4.48 9.82 10.56
CA GLU A 17 -3.56 10.14 11.65
C GLU A 17 -3.47 9.00 12.65
N LYS A 18 -4.62 8.45 13.08
CA LYS A 18 -4.67 7.35 14.03
C LYS A 18 -3.96 6.08 13.52
N GLU A 19 -4.18 5.70 12.28
CA GLU A 19 -3.55 4.50 11.71
C GLU A 19 -2.04 4.70 11.52
N LEU A 20 -1.61 5.88 11.09
CA LEU A 20 -0.19 6.23 11.01
C LEU A 20 0.47 6.26 12.39
N TRP A 21 -0.18 6.84 13.39
CA TRP A 21 0.37 6.97 14.73
C TRP A 21 0.55 5.60 15.37
N LYS A 22 -0.41 4.69 15.16
CA LYS A 22 -0.30 3.31 15.62
C LYS A 22 0.94 2.61 15.06
N ALA A 23 1.17 2.69 13.75
CA ALA A 23 2.33 2.06 13.12
C ALA A 23 3.64 2.77 13.50
N ALA A 24 3.70 4.10 13.38
CA ALA A 24 4.92 4.87 13.59
C ALA A 24 5.46 4.80 15.04
N THR A 25 4.58 4.79 16.04
CA THR A 25 5.00 4.80 17.45
C THR A 25 5.73 3.52 17.84
N GLU A 26 5.35 2.37 17.26
CA GLU A 26 6.02 1.07 17.50
C GLU A 26 7.50 1.12 17.05
N HIS A 27 7.84 1.99 16.09
CA HIS A 27 9.20 2.15 15.56
C HIS A 27 9.93 3.40 16.09
N GLY A 28 9.40 4.05 17.13
CA GLY A 28 9.95 5.28 17.70
C GLY A 28 9.87 6.51 16.77
N ALA A 29 9.07 6.42 15.70
CA ALA A 29 8.80 7.49 14.76
C ALA A 29 7.63 8.37 15.23
N ARG A 30 7.51 9.55 14.63
CA ARG A 30 6.49 10.56 14.95
C ARG A 30 5.74 10.99 13.70
N VAL A 31 4.44 11.26 13.88
CA VAL A 31 3.55 11.73 12.82
C VAL A 31 3.28 13.21 13.03
N PHE A 32 3.46 14.01 11.99
CA PHE A 32 3.24 15.45 12.00
C PHE A 32 2.14 15.80 10.99
N PRO A 33 0.97 16.31 11.42
CA PRO A 33 -0.07 16.74 10.51
C PRO A 33 0.25 18.12 9.92
N LYS A 34 -0.21 18.36 8.68
CA LYS A 34 -0.19 19.66 8.00
C LYS A 34 1.19 20.33 7.99
N VAL A 35 2.24 19.57 7.68
CA VAL A 35 3.60 20.09 7.56
C VAL A 35 3.77 20.80 6.22
N ARG A 36 4.31 22.02 6.24
CA ARG A 36 4.59 22.76 5.00
C ARG A 36 5.66 22.04 4.19
N VAL A 37 5.54 22.04 2.86
CA VAL A 37 6.52 21.36 2.01
C VAL A 37 7.94 21.89 2.25
N ALA A 38 8.11 23.21 2.34
CA ALA A 38 9.40 23.83 2.64
C ALA A 38 9.91 23.60 4.08
N ASP A 39 9.07 23.12 5.00
CA ASP A 39 9.48 22.75 6.36
C ASP A 39 9.95 21.27 6.42
N ALA A 40 9.46 20.43 5.49
CA ALA A 40 9.86 19.02 5.36
C ALA A 40 11.02 18.81 4.38
N LEU A 41 11.23 19.72 3.42
CA LEU A 41 12.20 19.57 2.36
C LEU A 41 13.12 20.79 2.28
N ASN A 42 14.43 20.56 2.06
CA ASN A 42 15.35 21.65 1.82
C ASN A 42 15.16 22.21 0.39
N VAL A 43 14.45 23.33 0.30
CA VAL A 43 14.13 23.99 -0.98
C VAL A 43 15.17 25.02 -1.42
N GLN A 44 16.22 25.27 -0.64
CA GLN A 44 17.24 26.25 -0.98
C GLN A 44 18.29 25.62 -1.91
N SER A 45 18.64 26.32 -2.99
CA SER A 45 19.66 25.90 -3.96
C SER A 45 19.44 24.47 -4.50
N SER A 46 18.18 24.04 -4.60
CA SER A 46 17.80 22.66 -4.88
C SER A 46 17.47 22.37 -6.35
N GLY A 47 17.67 23.36 -7.24
CA GLY A 47 17.39 23.20 -8.68
C GLY A 47 15.90 23.20 -9.05
N LEU A 48 15.03 23.62 -8.12
CA LEU A 48 13.60 23.81 -8.38
C LEU A 48 13.34 25.00 -9.31
N SER A 49 12.28 24.92 -10.11
CA SER A 49 11.76 26.07 -10.84
C SER A 49 11.13 27.10 -9.90
N ASP A 50 10.94 28.33 -10.38
CA ASP A 50 10.26 29.38 -9.60
C ASP A 50 8.83 28.97 -9.18
N GLU A 51 8.14 28.22 -10.04
CA GLU A 51 6.80 27.70 -9.75
C GLU A 51 6.83 26.65 -8.63
N GLU A 52 7.76 25.70 -8.72
CA GLU A 52 7.95 24.65 -7.72
C GLU A 52 8.35 25.24 -6.37
N TYR A 53 9.31 26.16 -6.37
CA TYR A 53 9.77 26.87 -5.18
C TYR A 53 8.61 27.66 -4.55
N GLY A 54 7.91 28.48 -5.32
CA GLY A 54 6.77 29.26 -4.85
C GLY A 54 5.61 28.38 -4.36
N TYR A 55 5.42 27.19 -4.95
CA TYR A 55 4.45 26.22 -4.47
C TYR A 55 4.87 25.56 -3.15
N ALA A 56 6.14 25.17 -3.01
CA ALA A 56 6.66 24.56 -1.80
C ALA A 56 6.53 25.48 -0.56
N LEU A 57 6.64 26.80 -0.75
CA LEU A 57 6.47 27.79 0.31
C LEU A 57 5.02 27.93 0.82
N ARG A 58 4.01 27.50 0.06
CA ARG A 58 2.58 27.67 0.41
C ARG A 58 1.84 26.35 0.61
N ALA A 59 2.35 25.26 0.05
CA ALA A 59 1.73 23.94 0.11
C ALA A 59 2.08 23.22 1.41
N HIS A 60 1.19 22.30 1.81
CA HIS A 60 1.38 21.44 2.96
C HIS A 60 1.16 19.98 2.55
N PHE A 61 1.93 19.09 3.15
CA PHE A 61 1.60 17.67 3.23
C PHE A 61 0.48 17.46 4.25
N ASP A 62 -0.43 16.53 4.01
CA ASP A 62 -1.44 16.21 5.03
C ASP A 62 -0.79 15.60 6.27
N PHE A 63 0.17 14.69 6.07
CA PHE A 63 0.98 14.13 7.13
C PHE A 63 2.42 13.92 6.67
N VAL A 64 3.37 14.06 7.59
CA VAL A 64 4.76 13.65 7.44
C VAL A 64 5.09 12.70 8.59
N VAL A 65 5.62 11.53 8.25
CA VAL A 65 6.22 10.61 9.23
C VAL A 65 7.71 10.93 9.28
N ALA A 66 8.24 11.10 10.48
CA ALA A 66 9.63 11.44 10.71
C ALA A 66 10.23 10.61 11.85
N ASP A 67 11.55 10.45 11.83
CA ASP A 67 12.26 9.66 12.83
C ASP A 67 12.29 10.34 14.22
N LYS A 68 13.00 9.70 15.15
CA LYS A 68 13.23 10.23 16.51
C LYS A 68 13.98 11.57 16.55
N ARG A 69 14.66 11.97 15.47
CA ARG A 69 15.38 13.25 15.29
C ARG A 69 14.56 14.28 14.53
N SER A 70 13.32 13.94 14.14
CA SER A 70 12.44 14.75 13.30
C SER A 70 12.91 14.87 11.84
N LEU A 71 13.74 13.94 11.36
CA LEU A 71 14.07 13.83 9.95
C LEU A 71 12.90 13.21 9.19
N PRO A 72 12.33 13.87 8.16
CA PRO A 72 11.24 13.33 7.36
C PRO A 72 11.62 12.02 6.67
N LEU A 73 10.80 10.99 6.86
CA LEU A 73 10.96 9.67 6.24
C LEU A 73 10.07 9.55 5.00
N PHE A 74 8.79 9.86 5.14
CA PHE A 74 7.83 9.89 4.03
C PHE A 74 6.64 10.80 4.34
N ALA A 75 5.99 11.28 3.29
CA ALA A 75 4.75 12.04 3.37
C ALA A 75 3.54 11.18 2.98
N VAL A 76 2.37 11.53 3.54
CA VAL A 76 1.08 10.91 3.21
C VAL A 76 0.08 12.00 2.85
N GLU A 77 -0.59 11.84 1.70
CA GLU A 77 -1.71 12.66 1.26
C GLU A 77 -3.00 11.86 1.32
N PHE A 78 -4.04 12.45 1.91
CA PHE A 78 -5.37 11.86 1.91
C PHE A 78 -6.21 12.44 0.77
N ASP A 79 -6.53 11.60 -0.21
CA ASP A 79 -7.34 11.96 -1.36
C ASP A 79 -8.84 11.75 -1.07
N GLY A 80 -9.57 12.86 -1.08
CA GLY A 80 -11.03 12.84 -1.00
C GLY A 80 -11.70 12.30 -2.27
N SER A 81 -12.94 11.83 -2.14
CA SER A 81 -13.74 11.20 -3.22
C SER A 81 -14.16 12.13 -4.36
N HIS A 82 -13.69 13.37 -4.38
CA HIS A 82 -14.11 14.39 -5.32
C HIS A 82 -12.87 15.12 -5.85
N HIS A 83 -12.89 15.55 -7.12
CA HIS A 83 -11.88 16.35 -7.83
C HIS A 83 -10.95 15.64 -8.83
N GLU A 84 -11.31 14.45 -9.35
CA GLU A 84 -10.55 13.79 -10.44
C GLU A 84 -10.48 14.56 -11.79
N ASN A 85 -11.37 15.55 -11.98
CA ASN A 85 -11.48 16.32 -13.22
C ASN A 85 -11.09 17.80 -13.05
N ASP A 86 -10.63 18.21 -11.88
CA ASP A 86 -10.23 19.60 -11.65
C ASP A 86 -8.78 19.81 -12.08
N SER A 87 -8.57 20.62 -13.12
CA SER A 87 -7.24 20.92 -13.67
C SER A 87 -6.31 21.57 -12.65
N LYS A 88 -6.85 22.35 -11.69
CA LYS A 88 -6.05 22.96 -10.62
C LYS A 88 -5.55 21.91 -9.62
N THR A 89 -6.39 20.92 -9.31
CA THR A 89 -6.01 19.81 -8.45
C THR A 89 -4.92 18.98 -9.12
N ILE A 90 -5.09 18.63 -10.40
CA ILE A 90 -4.10 17.89 -11.19
C ILE A 90 -2.74 18.60 -11.21
N SER A 91 -2.70 19.90 -11.53
CA SER A 91 -1.45 20.68 -11.56
C SER A 91 -0.76 20.74 -10.19
N ARG A 92 -1.53 20.91 -9.10
CA ARG A 92 -0.98 20.90 -7.73
C ARG A 92 -0.39 19.55 -7.34
N ASP A 93 -1.02 18.48 -7.80
CA ASP A 93 -0.57 17.11 -7.58
C ASP A 93 0.71 16.80 -8.36
N GLU A 94 0.82 17.27 -9.60
CA GLU A 94 2.04 17.19 -10.41
C GLU A 94 3.18 17.96 -9.76
N LEU A 95 2.94 19.17 -9.25
CA LEU A 95 3.94 19.95 -8.51
C LEU A 95 4.41 19.24 -7.24
N LYS A 96 3.50 18.68 -6.42
CA LYS A 96 3.90 17.90 -5.23
C LYS A 96 4.73 16.69 -5.62
N ARG A 97 4.32 15.95 -6.65
CA ARG A 97 5.06 14.79 -7.15
C ARG A 97 6.46 15.19 -7.60
N SER A 98 6.58 16.25 -8.41
CA SER A 98 7.88 16.76 -8.89
C SER A 98 8.79 17.16 -7.75
N LEU A 99 8.25 17.87 -6.74
CA LEU A 99 9.01 18.25 -5.53
C LEU A 99 9.53 17.05 -4.76
N CYS A 100 8.67 16.05 -4.54
CA CYS A 100 9.03 14.82 -3.83
C CYS A 100 10.10 14.02 -4.60
N ASP A 101 9.97 13.94 -5.92
CA ASP A 101 10.91 13.24 -6.81
C ASP A 101 12.28 13.90 -6.83
N LYS A 102 12.33 15.22 -7.00
CA LYS A 102 13.59 15.97 -7.05
C LYS A 102 14.30 16.04 -5.71
N LEU A 103 13.55 16.09 -4.60
CA LEU A 103 14.10 16.29 -3.26
C LEU A 103 14.16 15.00 -2.43
N GLY A 104 13.80 13.86 -3.02
CA GLY A 104 14.00 12.54 -2.43
C GLY A 104 13.11 12.22 -1.23
N LEU A 105 11.89 12.76 -1.16
CA LEU A 105 10.92 12.42 -0.12
C LEU A 105 9.84 11.49 -0.69
N PRO A 106 9.76 10.23 -0.26
CA PRO A 106 8.66 9.34 -0.61
C PRO A 106 7.30 9.95 -0.28
N LEU A 107 6.36 9.78 -1.21
CA LEU A 107 5.01 10.32 -1.13
C LEU A 107 4.02 9.18 -1.34
N LEU A 108 3.28 8.84 -0.29
CA LEU A 108 2.15 7.91 -0.34
C LEU A 108 0.85 8.69 -0.54
N ARG A 109 -0.02 8.20 -1.42
CA ARG A 109 -1.37 8.77 -1.62
C ARG A 109 -2.41 7.72 -1.28
N VAL A 110 -3.31 8.05 -0.36
CA VAL A 110 -4.33 7.12 0.14
C VAL A 110 -5.71 7.73 0.08
N ASP A 111 -6.72 6.90 -0.03
CA ASP A 111 -8.12 7.29 0.09
C ASP A 111 -8.81 6.54 1.24
N ALA A 112 -10.13 6.71 1.37
CA ALA A 112 -10.90 6.06 2.43
C ALA A 112 -10.83 4.52 2.42
N ASP A 113 -10.53 3.89 1.28
CA ASP A 113 -10.44 2.43 1.15
C ASP A 113 -9.21 1.88 1.87
N TYR A 114 -8.16 2.70 1.99
CA TYR A 114 -6.90 2.32 2.63
C TYR A 114 -7.03 2.27 4.15
N LEU A 115 -8.00 3.00 4.70
CA LEU A 115 -8.32 3.02 6.13
C LEU A 115 -9.17 1.82 6.54
N ARG A 116 -9.88 1.21 5.59
CA ARG A 116 -10.76 0.07 5.86
C ARG A 116 -9.93 -1.18 6.10
N ARG A 117 -10.26 -1.90 7.18
CA ARG A 117 -9.81 -3.28 7.35
C ARG A 117 -10.57 -4.16 6.36
N GLY A 118 -9.85 -4.78 5.44
CA GLY A 118 -10.47 -5.59 4.40
C GLY A 118 -9.49 -6.46 3.63
N VAL A 119 -8.19 -6.21 3.76
CA VAL A 119 -7.11 -7.00 3.18
C VAL A 119 -6.15 -7.30 4.33
N GLY A 120 -6.15 -8.53 4.84
CA GLY A 120 -5.38 -8.90 6.03
C GLY A 120 -5.89 -8.27 7.34
N ARG A 121 -4.99 -8.12 8.32
CA ARG A 121 -5.29 -7.60 9.69
C ARG A 121 -5.10 -6.09 9.83
N PHE A 122 -4.35 -5.48 8.92
CA PHE A 122 -4.04 -4.06 8.93
C PHE A 122 -5.12 -3.27 8.17
N SER A 123 -5.19 -1.97 8.40
CA SER A 123 -5.56 -1.07 7.31
C SER A 123 -4.45 -1.11 6.26
N LEU A 124 -4.75 -0.88 4.97
CA LEU A 124 -3.66 -0.82 3.97
C LEU A 124 -2.67 0.28 4.32
N LEU A 125 -3.14 1.43 4.84
CA LEU A 125 -2.28 2.51 5.31
C LEU A 125 -1.33 2.07 6.43
N GLY A 126 -1.85 1.39 7.45
CA GLY A 126 -1.03 0.84 8.53
C GLY A 126 -0.01 -0.15 7.99
N TRP A 127 -0.41 -1.03 7.07
CA TRP A 127 0.51 -1.96 6.42
C TRP A 127 1.63 -1.26 5.62
N PHE A 128 1.32 -0.20 4.85
CA PHE A 128 2.36 0.58 4.16
C PHE A 128 3.39 1.14 5.13
N ALA A 129 2.94 1.71 6.25
CA ALA A 129 3.84 2.23 7.27
C ALA A 129 4.70 1.13 7.89
N GLU A 130 4.12 -0.04 8.21
CA GLU A 130 4.90 -1.18 8.72
C GLU A 130 5.96 -1.67 7.73
N VAL A 131 5.59 -1.84 6.45
CA VAL A 131 6.53 -2.33 5.43
C VAL A 131 7.66 -1.33 5.17
N TRP A 132 7.39 -0.02 5.31
CA TRP A 132 8.44 1.00 5.29
C TRP A 132 9.49 0.76 6.37
N PHE A 133 9.07 0.63 7.63
CA PHE A 133 10.02 0.42 8.72
C PHE A 133 10.75 -0.93 8.60
N MET A 134 10.11 -1.95 8.04
CA MET A 134 10.80 -3.21 7.73
C MET A 134 11.87 -3.06 6.65
N GLN A 135 11.60 -2.26 5.61
CA GLN A 135 12.59 -1.98 4.58
C GLN A 135 13.79 -1.23 5.16
N GLU A 136 13.55 -0.21 6.00
CA GLU A 136 14.61 0.53 6.67
C GLU A 136 15.44 -0.37 7.59
N ALA A 137 14.79 -1.24 8.37
CA ALA A 137 15.48 -2.21 9.22
C ALA A 137 16.28 -3.23 8.40
N PHE A 138 15.75 -3.67 7.26
CA PHE A 138 16.44 -4.57 6.33
C PHE A 138 17.70 -3.91 5.75
N TYR A 139 17.61 -2.64 5.33
CA TYR A 139 18.77 -1.90 4.82
C TYR A 139 19.81 -1.61 5.91
N ALA A 140 19.40 -1.27 7.14
CA ALA A 140 20.32 -1.16 8.26
C ALA A 140 21.06 -2.49 8.54
N ALA A 141 20.34 -3.62 8.47
CA ALA A 141 20.92 -4.95 8.61
C ALA A 141 21.86 -5.33 7.44
N GLN A 142 21.67 -4.74 6.26
CA GLN A 142 22.63 -4.86 5.17
C GLN A 142 23.91 -4.05 5.43
N GLU A 143 23.76 -2.83 5.95
CA GLU A 143 24.90 -1.95 6.29
C GLU A 143 25.77 -2.53 7.42
N ASP A 144 25.18 -3.21 8.40
CA ASP A 144 25.90 -3.85 9.51
C ASP A 144 26.41 -5.28 9.20
N GLY A 145 26.03 -5.83 8.05
CA GLY A 145 26.46 -7.15 7.58
C GLY A 145 25.63 -8.34 8.06
N SER A 146 24.53 -8.11 8.78
CA SER A 146 23.57 -9.16 9.17
C SER A 146 22.80 -9.74 7.99
N VAL A 147 22.61 -8.96 6.93
CA VAL A 147 21.99 -9.37 5.66
C VAL A 147 22.96 -9.11 4.50
N PRO A 148 23.12 -10.03 3.53
CA PRO A 148 23.95 -9.79 2.36
C PRO A 148 23.49 -8.55 1.56
N LEU A 149 24.43 -7.73 1.10
CA LEU A 149 24.14 -6.50 0.32
C LEU A 149 23.41 -6.77 -1.00
N ASP A 150 23.52 -7.99 -1.55
CA ASP A 150 22.85 -8.42 -2.78
C ASP A 150 21.48 -9.07 -2.55
N GLU A 151 21.08 -9.29 -1.28
CA GLU A 151 19.74 -9.78 -0.95
C GLU A 151 18.71 -8.67 -1.20
N PRO A 152 17.71 -8.88 -2.07
CA PRO A 152 16.65 -7.91 -2.29
C PRO A 152 15.61 -7.92 -1.17
N PHE A 153 15.11 -6.73 -0.80
CA PHE A 153 13.96 -6.63 0.09
C PHE A 153 12.68 -7.10 -0.62
N PHE A 154 12.01 -8.11 -0.06
CA PHE A 154 10.71 -8.57 -0.51
C PHE A 154 9.74 -8.72 0.68
N TYR A 155 8.76 -7.83 0.79
CA TYR A 155 7.77 -7.90 1.87
C TYR A 155 6.97 -9.21 1.88
N SER A 156 6.82 -9.86 0.74
CA SER A 156 6.13 -11.15 0.58
C SER A 156 6.90 -12.34 1.16
N ASN A 157 8.21 -12.19 1.37
CA ASN A 157 9.05 -13.19 2.02
C ASN A 157 9.09 -13.03 3.54
N ILE A 158 8.55 -11.93 4.09
CA ILE A 158 8.55 -11.67 5.52
C ILE A 158 7.39 -12.44 6.17
N LEU A 159 7.75 -13.37 7.05
CA LEU A 159 6.82 -14.19 7.81
C LEU A 159 6.84 -13.77 9.27
N GLY A 160 5.66 -13.73 9.86
CA GLY A 160 5.45 -13.54 11.28
C GLY A 160 5.44 -14.88 12.02
N PHE A 161 6.23 -14.96 13.07
CA PHE A 161 6.45 -16.11 13.92
C PHE A 161 5.87 -15.89 15.32
N GLY A 162 5.43 -16.98 15.92
CA GLY A 162 4.95 -17.00 17.29
C GLY A 162 4.60 -18.41 17.72
N TYR A 163 4.05 -18.56 18.91
CA TYR A 163 3.64 -19.85 19.46
C TYR A 163 2.28 -19.74 20.13
N MET A 164 1.64 -20.89 20.37
CA MET A 164 0.36 -20.92 21.08
C MET A 164 0.60 -21.15 22.57
N ASP A 165 0.15 -20.23 23.42
CA ASP A 165 0.15 -20.38 24.88
C ASP A 165 -1.28 -20.27 25.42
N GLY A 166 -1.73 -21.29 26.15
CA GLY A 166 -3.10 -21.34 26.68
C GLY A 166 -4.21 -21.14 25.64
N GLY A 167 -3.98 -21.54 24.38
CA GLY A 167 -4.91 -21.33 23.26
C GLY A 167 -4.91 -19.91 22.68
N ARG A 168 -3.99 -19.05 23.11
CA ARG A 168 -3.76 -17.71 22.55
C ARG A 168 -2.47 -17.70 21.75
N LEU A 169 -2.48 -16.95 20.64
CA LEU A 169 -1.27 -16.72 19.87
C LEU A 169 -0.40 -15.68 20.58
N VAL A 170 0.83 -16.06 20.93
CA VAL A 170 1.90 -15.16 21.34
C VAL A 170 2.75 -14.88 20.11
N ALA A 171 2.52 -13.73 19.48
CA ALA A 171 3.34 -13.26 18.37
C ALA A 171 4.64 -12.67 18.92
N ILE A 172 5.77 -13.07 18.37
CA ILE A 172 7.08 -12.57 18.82
C ILE A 172 7.63 -11.47 17.91
N ASP A 173 7.05 -11.29 16.73
CA ASP A 173 7.49 -10.33 15.69
C ASP A 173 7.69 -8.88 16.17
N ASN A 174 6.96 -8.48 17.22
CA ASN A 174 6.94 -7.11 17.74
C ASN A 174 7.75 -6.97 19.04
N LEU A 175 8.53 -7.99 19.42
CA LEU A 175 9.37 -7.96 20.63
C LEU A 175 10.79 -7.47 20.28
N GLU A 176 11.55 -7.06 21.29
CA GLU A 176 12.97 -6.72 21.10
C GLU A 176 13.77 -7.94 20.58
N PRO A 177 14.79 -7.75 19.73
CA PRO A 177 15.52 -8.86 19.11
C PRO A 177 16.03 -9.92 20.09
N GLU A 178 16.53 -9.51 21.27
CA GLU A 178 17.00 -10.45 22.29
C GLU A 178 15.86 -11.31 22.86
N GLU A 179 14.68 -10.70 23.03
CA GLU A 179 13.46 -11.37 23.47
C GLU A 179 12.93 -12.33 22.40
N GLN A 180 12.96 -11.92 21.13
CA GLN A 180 12.61 -12.77 19.99
C GLN A 180 13.48 -14.01 19.94
N VAL A 181 14.81 -13.84 20.02
CA VAL A 181 15.77 -14.95 20.01
C VAL A 181 15.55 -15.87 21.20
N ARG A 182 15.34 -15.32 22.40
CA ARG A 182 15.07 -16.14 23.59
C ARG A 182 13.81 -17.00 23.41
N LEU A 183 12.70 -16.40 22.98
CA LEU A 183 11.43 -17.11 22.78
C LEU A 183 11.49 -18.10 21.60
N LEU A 184 12.22 -17.77 20.53
CA LEU A 184 12.50 -18.70 19.43
C LEU A 184 13.21 -19.96 19.92
N MET A 185 14.17 -19.81 20.83
CA MET A 185 14.91 -20.93 21.40
C MET A 185 14.06 -21.71 22.41
N GLU A 186 13.33 -21.03 23.31
CA GLU A 186 12.46 -21.65 24.32
C GLU A 186 11.30 -22.45 23.69
N HIS A 187 10.77 -21.96 22.57
CA HIS A 187 9.59 -22.54 21.91
C HIS A 187 9.89 -23.13 20.52
N GLN A 188 11.13 -23.47 20.20
CA GLN A 188 11.56 -23.89 18.84
C GLN A 188 10.67 -24.98 18.20
N GLY A 189 10.21 -25.96 19.01
CA GLY A 189 9.32 -27.04 18.55
C GLY A 189 7.82 -26.70 18.51
N GLN A 190 7.44 -25.51 18.98
CA GLN A 190 6.07 -24.99 19.05
C GLN A 190 5.86 -23.75 18.17
N MET A 191 6.94 -23.25 17.55
CA MET A 191 6.88 -22.10 16.66
C MET A 191 5.99 -22.40 15.46
N ILE A 192 5.08 -21.48 15.20
CA ILE A 192 4.23 -21.46 14.03
C ILE A 192 4.48 -20.18 13.25
N VAL A 193 4.51 -20.32 11.93
CA VAL A 193 4.29 -19.18 11.04
C VAL A 193 2.82 -18.82 11.14
N HIS A 194 2.51 -17.80 11.93
CA HIS A 194 1.13 -17.43 12.15
C HIS A 194 0.61 -16.44 11.12
N ARG A 195 1.48 -15.68 10.44
CA ARG A 195 1.05 -14.58 9.54
C ARG A 195 2.04 -14.33 8.41
N PRO A 196 1.61 -14.16 7.14
CA PRO A 196 2.40 -13.39 6.20
C PRO A 196 2.25 -11.89 6.49
N TYR A 197 3.31 -11.11 6.30
CA TYR A 197 3.19 -9.65 6.23
C TYR A 197 2.48 -9.18 4.97
N ASP A 198 2.49 -9.99 3.92
CA ASP A 198 1.70 -9.80 2.70
C ASP A 198 0.20 -9.98 2.99
N PRO A 199 -0.61 -8.91 2.95
CA PRO A 199 -2.04 -8.96 3.22
C PRO A 199 -2.83 -9.56 2.03
N PHE A 200 -2.20 -9.71 0.86
CA PHE A 200 -2.78 -10.24 -0.37
C PHE A 200 -2.60 -11.76 -0.50
N LEU A 201 -1.58 -12.33 0.13
CA LEU A 201 -1.29 -13.78 0.10
C LEU A 201 -2.52 -14.68 0.37
N PRO A 202 -3.40 -14.40 1.35
CA PRO A 202 -4.58 -15.23 1.58
C PRO A 202 -5.53 -15.34 0.37
N TYR A 203 -5.60 -14.30 -0.46
CA TYR A 203 -6.43 -14.27 -1.67
C TYR A 203 -5.79 -15.06 -2.81
N ARG A 204 -4.48 -14.93 -3.01
CA ARG A 204 -3.72 -15.76 -3.95
C ARG A 204 -3.83 -17.25 -3.56
N ALA A 205 -3.62 -17.56 -2.28
CA ALA A 205 -3.79 -18.92 -1.75
C ALA A 205 -5.22 -19.45 -1.92
N PHE A 206 -6.24 -18.59 -1.77
CA PHE A 206 -7.62 -18.98 -2.03
C PHE A 206 -7.84 -19.38 -3.51
N ILE A 207 -7.30 -18.63 -4.47
CA ILE A 207 -7.40 -18.97 -5.90
C ILE A 207 -6.70 -20.31 -6.18
N VAL A 208 -5.48 -20.51 -5.67
CA VAL A 208 -4.74 -21.78 -5.83
C VAL A 208 -5.54 -22.97 -5.25
N ARG A 209 -6.14 -22.83 -4.07
CA ARG A 209 -6.99 -23.87 -3.48
C ARG A 209 -8.26 -24.11 -4.30
N SER A 210 -8.82 -23.06 -4.89
CA SER A 210 -10.02 -23.15 -5.74
C SER A 210 -9.72 -23.87 -7.06
N TYR A 211 -8.55 -23.62 -7.65
CA TYR A 211 -8.04 -24.35 -8.80
C TYR A 211 -7.89 -25.84 -8.51
N LYS A 212 -7.27 -26.20 -7.37
CA LYS A 212 -7.14 -27.62 -6.95
C LYS A 212 -8.49 -28.33 -6.77
N LYS A 213 -9.57 -27.58 -6.55
CA LYS A 213 -10.95 -28.08 -6.44
C LYS A 213 -11.73 -28.02 -7.77
N GLY A 214 -11.11 -27.59 -8.86
CA GLY A 214 -11.75 -27.45 -10.17
C GLY A 214 -12.68 -26.24 -10.30
N ALA A 215 -12.67 -25.30 -9.36
CA ALA A 215 -13.56 -24.12 -9.40
C ALA A 215 -13.05 -23.01 -10.34
N CYS A 216 -11.79 -23.09 -10.76
CA CYS A 216 -11.21 -22.27 -11.83
C CYS A 216 -10.21 -23.09 -12.65
N GLN A 217 -9.87 -22.62 -13.84
CA GLN A 217 -9.03 -23.38 -14.78
C GLN A 217 -7.53 -23.13 -14.61
N ARG A 218 -7.14 -22.12 -13.83
CA ARG A 218 -5.73 -21.77 -13.57
C ARG A 218 -5.51 -21.37 -12.10
N PRO A 219 -4.31 -21.62 -11.55
CA PRO A 219 -3.98 -21.27 -10.17
C PRO A 219 -3.60 -19.79 -9.99
N VAL A 220 -3.31 -19.08 -11.09
CA VAL A 220 -2.90 -17.67 -11.10
C VAL A 220 -3.69 -16.95 -12.20
N PRO A 221 -4.29 -15.78 -11.93
CA PRO A 221 -4.94 -14.96 -12.94
C PRO A 221 -3.93 -14.41 -13.97
N ASP A 222 -4.41 -14.09 -15.17
CA ASP A 222 -3.65 -13.24 -16.09
C ASP A 222 -3.80 -11.78 -15.64
N GLU A 223 -2.69 -11.11 -15.39
CA GLU A 223 -2.64 -9.76 -14.82
C GLU A 223 -2.23 -8.74 -15.90
N VAL A 224 -2.95 -7.63 -15.99
CA VAL A 224 -2.64 -6.52 -16.91
C VAL A 224 -2.75 -5.21 -16.16
N ALA A 225 -1.71 -4.40 -16.19
CA ALA A 225 -1.69 -3.07 -15.57
C ALA A 225 -1.16 -1.98 -16.51
N VAL A 226 -1.74 -0.79 -16.41
CA VAL A 226 -1.34 0.41 -17.14
C VAL A 226 -1.42 1.65 -16.27
N THR A 227 -0.53 2.59 -16.53
CA THR A 227 -0.62 3.96 -16.02
C THR A 227 -1.52 4.77 -16.95
N GLU A 228 -2.60 5.33 -16.41
CA GLU A 228 -3.44 6.31 -17.10
C GLU A 228 -2.78 7.71 -17.05
N PRO A 229 -3.02 8.58 -18.05
CA PRO A 229 -2.41 9.92 -18.12
C PRO A 229 -2.64 10.81 -16.90
N ARG A 230 -3.67 10.53 -16.11
CA ARG A 230 -4.04 11.30 -14.92
C ARG A 230 -3.37 10.82 -13.63
N GLY A 231 -2.31 10.02 -13.76
CA GLY A 231 -1.57 9.50 -12.60
C GLY A 231 -2.39 8.47 -11.82
N TYR A 232 -3.00 7.51 -12.51
CA TYR A 232 -3.63 6.35 -11.91
C TYR A 232 -3.05 5.07 -12.51
N GLU A 233 -2.78 4.09 -11.68
CA GLU A 233 -2.50 2.72 -12.07
C GLU A 233 -3.82 1.94 -12.12
N VAL A 234 -4.18 1.41 -13.29
CA VAL A 234 -5.36 0.58 -13.49
C VAL A 234 -4.91 -0.84 -13.79
N ALA A 235 -5.44 -1.80 -13.03
CA ALA A 235 -5.12 -3.19 -13.21
C ALA A 235 -6.36 -4.09 -13.35
N LEU A 236 -6.18 -5.17 -14.11
CA LEU A 236 -7.14 -6.25 -14.31
C LEU A 236 -6.49 -7.59 -13.96
N ALA A 237 -7.19 -8.41 -13.19
CA ALA A 237 -6.88 -9.81 -12.99
C ALA A 237 -7.96 -10.68 -13.66
N VAL A 238 -7.59 -11.46 -14.68
CA VAL A 238 -8.52 -12.29 -15.45
C VAL A 238 -8.31 -13.76 -15.11
N LEU A 239 -9.33 -14.36 -14.50
CA LEU A 239 -9.29 -15.75 -14.03
C LEU A 239 -10.33 -16.61 -14.76
N PRO A 240 -9.91 -17.53 -15.64
CA PRO A 240 -10.85 -18.43 -16.32
C PRO A 240 -11.50 -19.41 -15.34
N VAL A 241 -12.82 -19.57 -15.44
CA VAL A 241 -13.62 -20.52 -14.66
C VAL A 241 -14.31 -21.58 -15.51
N ALA A 242 -14.51 -21.31 -16.81
CA ALA A 242 -14.93 -22.29 -17.82
C ALA A 242 -14.39 -21.85 -19.21
N PRO A 243 -14.48 -22.68 -20.29
CA PRO A 243 -13.84 -22.37 -21.58
C PRO A 243 -14.18 -21.00 -22.18
N ASP A 244 -15.39 -20.48 -21.96
CA ASP A 244 -15.81 -19.13 -22.35
C ASP A 244 -16.36 -18.32 -21.17
N ARG A 245 -15.85 -18.59 -19.95
CA ARG A 245 -16.27 -17.88 -18.74
C ARG A 245 -15.07 -17.47 -17.90
N VAL A 246 -15.04 -16.18 -17.55
CA VAL A 246 -13.95 -15.58 -16.79
C VAL A 246 -14.47 -14.70 -15.66
N ILE A 247 -13.77 -14.74 -14.54
CA ILE A 247 -13.89 -13.76 -13.47
C ILE A 247 -12.88 -12.65 -13.76
N VAL A 248 -13.33 -11.40 -13.66
CA VAL A 248 -12.46 -10.23 -13.87
C VAL A 248 -12.43 -9.40 -12.60
N GLY A 249 -11.29 -9.43 -11.93
CA GLY A 249 -10.93 -8.50 -10.87
C GLY A 249 -10.44 -7.18 -11.46
N ARG A 250 -10.76 -6.07 -10.80
CA ARG A 250 -10.38 -4.71 -11.24
C ARG A 250 -9.93 -3.88 -10.06
N SER A 251 -8.96 -3.02 -10.30
CA SER A 251 -8.54 -2.00 -9.36
C SER A 251 -8.13 -0.73 -10.10
N ARG A 252 -8.13 0.37 -9.35
CA ARG A 252 -7.60 1.67 -9.77
C ARG A 252 -6.97 2.30 -8.55
N VAL A 253 -5.68 2.58 -8.63
CA VAL A 253 -4.86 3.11 -7.55
C VAL A 253 -4.26 4.41 -8.04
N ARG A 254 -4.27 5.46 -7.22
CA ARG A 254 -3.60 6.69 -7.63
C ARG A 254 -2.08 6.50 -7.58
N SER A 255 -1.39 7.00 -8.59
CA SER A 255 0.07 6.92 -8.65
C SER A 255 0.69 7.67 -7.48
N PHE A 256 1.66 7.02 -6.85
CA PHE A 256 2.42 7.53 -5.73
C PHE A 256 3.86 7.00 -5.81
N MET A 257 4.77 7.57 -5.04
CA MET A 257 6.17 7.15 -4.99
C MET A 257 6.50 6.70 -3.58
N PHE A 258 6.39 5.39 -3.35
CA PHE A 258 6.64 4.80 -2.05
C PHE A 258 7.49 3.54 -2.25
N PRO A 259 8.81 3.61 -1.99
CA PRO A 259 9.77 2.56 -2.34
C PRO A 259 9.40 1.13 -1.94
N PRO A 260 8.83 0.86 -0.75
CA PRO A 260 8.59 -0.52 -0.35
C PRO A 260 7.54 -1.26 -1.21
N VAL A 261 6.60 -0.51 -1.81
CA VAL A 261 5.50 -1.07 -2.61
C VAL A 261 5.09 -0.04 -3.65
N SER A 262 5.19 -0.39 -4.94
CA SER A 262 4.80 0.56 -5.99
C SER A 262 3.27 0.66 -6.13
N SER A 263 2.77 1.81 -6.61
CA SER A 263 1.34 1.99 -6.90
C SER A 263 0.83 0.99 -7.95
N ARG A 264 1.70 0.57 -8.88
CA ARG A 264 1.38 -0.39 -9.94
C ARG A 264 1.22 -1.80 -9.38
N GLU A 265 2.14 -2.20 -8.52
CA GLU A 265 2.09 -3.47 -7.79
C GLU A 265 0.84 -3.55 -6.93
N LEU A 266 0.56 -2.50 -6.14
CA LEU A 266 -0.67 -2.42 -5.36
C LEU A 266 -1.92 -2.56 -6.23
N ALA A 267 -1.96 -1.88 -7.38
CA ALA A 267 -3.08 -2.02 -8.30
C ALA A 267 -3.26 -3.49 -8.72
N VAL A 268 -2.19 -4.16 -9.14
CA VAL A 268 -2.26 -5.58 -9.51
C VAL A 268 -2.79 -6.43 -8.36
N GLU A 269 -2.23 -6.30 -7.15
CA GLU A 269 -2.66 -7.08 -5.99
C GLU A 269 -4.14 -6.83 -5.64
N LEU A 270 -4.59 -5.58 -5.62
CA LEU A 270 -6.00 -5.27 -5.37
C LEU A 270 -6.93 -5.83 -6.45
N SER A 271 -6.47 -5.91 -7.70
CA SER A 271 -7.24 -6.56 -8.76
C SER A 271 -7.36 -8.07 -8.52
N VAL A 272 -6.33 -8.72 -7.99
CA VAL A 272 -6.35 -10.14 -7.60
C VAL A 272 -7.26 -10.36 -6.39
N VAL A 273 -7.22 -9.48 -5.39
CA VAL A 273 -8.14 -9.51 -4.24
C VAL A 273 -9.59 -9.45 -4.71
N ASP A 274 -9.91 -8.53 -5.63
CA ASP A 274 -11.26 -8.40 -6.21
C ASP A 274 -11.66 -9.66 -7.01
N ALA A 275 -10.74 -10.22 -7.82
CA ALA A 275 -10.98 -11.48 -8.52
C ALA A 275 -11.27 -12.65 -7.56
N ALA A 276 -10.51 -12.78 -6.48
CA ALA A 276 -10.71 -13.83 -5.47
C ALA A 276 -12.07 -13.69 -4.77
N ARG A 277 -12.48 -12.47 -4.40
CA ARG A 277 -13.79 -12.20 -3.81
C ARG A 277 -14.93 -12.56 -4.78
N LYS A 278 -14.79 -12.19 -6.05
CA LYS A 278 -15.76 -12.54 -7.10
C LYS A 278 -15.80 -14.04 -7.39
N LEU A 279 -14.67 -14.73 -7.36
CA LEU A 279 -14.60 -16.19 -7.49
C LEU A 279 -15.37 -16.89 -6.36
N LYS A 280 -15.21 -16.42 -5.12
CA LYS A 280 -15.98 -16.92 -3.98
C LYS A 280 -17.49 -16.76 -4.22
N LEU A 281 -17.92 -15.55 -4.60
CA LEU A 281 -19.32 -15.27 -4.91
C LEU A 281 -19.85 -16.08 -6.10
N TYR A 282 -19.01 -16.36 -7.10
CA TYR A 282 -19.36 -17.20 -8.25
C TYR A 282 -19.65 -18.64 -7.82
N GLY A 283 -18.81 -19.21 -6.95
CA GLY A 283 -19.06 -20.54 -6.36
C GLY A 283 -20.34 -20.60 -5.51
N GLU A 284 -20.76 -19.47 -4.93
CA GLU A 284 -22.03 -19.32 -4.20
C GLU A 284 -23.23 -18.99 -5.11
N GLY A 285 -23.04 -18.86 -6.43
CA GLY A 285 -24.09 -18.45 -7.37
C GLY A 285 -24.48 -16.96 -7.31
N LYS A 286 -23.75 -16.14 -6.55
CA LYS A 286 -24.00 -14.69 -6.31
C LYS A 286 -23.23 -13.77 -7.26
N HIS A 287 -22.40 -14.31 -8.14
CA HIS A 287 -21.68 -13.56 -9.17
C HIS A 287 -21.74 -14.28 -10.50
N ARG A 288 -21.94 -13.54 -11.60
CA ARG A 288 -21.95 -14.09 -12.95
C ARG A 288 -20.59 -13.85 -13.62
N ALA A 289 -19.98 -14.91 -14.14
CA ALA A 289 -18.77 -14.81 -14.93
C ALA A 289 -19.04 -14.11 -16.29
N TYR A 290 -18.07 -13.30 -16.71
CA TYR A 290 -18.06 -12.65 -18.02
C TYR A 290 -17.73 -13.67 -19.11
N SER A 291 -18.04 -13.36 -20.38
CA SER A 291 -17.50 -14.10 -21.51
C SER A 291 -16.03 -13.77 -21.74
N SER A 292 -15.27 -14.66 -22.38
CA SER A 292 -13.87 -14.40 -22.71
C SER A 292 -13.73 -13.17 -23.62
N ARG A 293 -14.65 -13.04 -24.59
CA ARG A 293 -14.73 -11.85 -25.46
C ARG A 293 -14.89 -10.54 -24.68
N HIS A 294 -15.65 -10.54 -23.59
CA HIS A 294 -15.80 -9.35 -22.76
C HIS A 294 -14.50 -8.99 -22.02
N ALA A 295 -13.75 -9.99 -21.55
CA ALA A 295 -12.43 -9.75 -20.95
C ALA A 295 -11.42 -9.18 -21.96
N ASP A 296 -11.44 -9.65 -23.22
CA ASP A 296 -10.57 -9.11 -24.26
C ASP A 296 -10.88 -7.65 -24.58
N LEU A 297 -12.17 -7.26 -24.58
CA LEU A 297 -12.56 -5.85 -24.73
C LEU A 297 -12.05 -4.98 -23.57
N LEU A 298 -12.08 -5.50 -22.34
CA LEU A 298 -11.55 -4.79 -21.17
C LEU A 298 -10.03 -4.65 -21.24
N ARG A 299 -9.31 -5.72 -21.60
CA ARG A 299 -7.86 -5.69 -21.84
C ARG A 299 -7.51 -4.67 -22.93
N ALA A 300 -8.24 -4.66 -24.03
CA ALA A 300 -8.04 -3.70 -25.12
C ALA A 300 -8.31 -2.25 -24.68
N ARG A 301 -9.31 -2.02 -23.82
CA ARG A 301 -9.59 -0.69 -23.26
C ARG A 301 -8.43 -0.21 -22.38
N VAL A 302 -7.95 -1.07 -21.49
CA VAL A 302 -6.78 -0.80 -20.63
C VAL A 302 -5.54 -0.55 -21.48
N ALA A 303 -5.27 -1.38 -22.50
CA ALA A 303 -4.14 -1.19 -23.40
C ALA A 303 -4.21 0.09 -24.25
N ARG A 304 -5.40 0.62 -24.55
CA ARG A 304 -5.55 1.91 -25.27
C ARG A 304 -5.27 3.11 -24.38
N SER A 305 -5.48 3.01 -23.07
CA SER A 305 -5.12 4.07 -22.12
C SER A 305 -3.61 4.34 -22.06
N LYS A 306 -2.76 3.41 -22.55
CA LYS A 306 -1.31 3.60 -22.70
C LYS A 306 -0.89 4.55 -23.83
N LYS A 307 -1.77 4.84 -24.80
CA LYS A 307 -1.43 5.54 -26.06
C LYS A 307 -1.95 6.98 -26.16
N ARG A 308 -2.62 7.48 -25.12
CA ARG A 308 -3.07 8.86 -25.00
C ARG A 308 -2.33 9.53 -23.87
#